data_AF-A0A2D6X2T4-F1
#
_entry.id   AF-A0A2D6X2T4-F1
#
_cell.length_a   1.000
_cell.length_b   1.000
_cell.length_c   1.000
_cell.angle_alpha   90.00
_cell.angle_beta   90.00
_cell.angle_gamma   90.00
#
_symmetry.space_group_name_H-M   'P 1'
#
loop_
_entity.id
_entity.type
_entity.pdbx_description
1 polymer ?
#
loop_
_entity_poly.entity_id
_entity_poly.type
_entity_poly.pdbx_seq_one_letter_code
_entity_poly.pdbx_strand_id
1 'polypeptide(L)'
;MTDKIKVKPVEGTDFKEVEITTKNWNLDTRKFIMSAFRKGTSEKNGYWMFDAYCDILDVATTLSEEEIFNLSKDEIEVIALKIAEEINKKK
;
A
#
# COMPACT_ATOMS: atom_id res chain seq x y z
N MET A 1 5.47 10.33 13.55
CA MET A 1 4.03 10.37 13.83
C MET A 1 3.42 9.20 13.09
N THR A 2 2.66 8.34 13.77
CA THR A 2 1.92 7.22 13.14
C THR A 2 0.53 7.73 12.79
N ASP A 3 0.18 7.76 11.51
CA ASP A 3 -1.13 8.20 11.05
C ASP A 3 -1.99 7.00 10.70
N LYS A 4 -3.30 7.12 10.92
CA LYS A 4 -4.27 6.12 10.49
C LYS A 4 -4.84 6.51 9.14
N ILE A 5 -4.81 5.59 8.19
CA ILE A 5 -5.44 5.75 6.88
C ILE A 5 -6.65 4.82 6.84
N LYS A 6 -7.80 5.38 6.51
CA LYS A 6 -9.00 4.59 6.18
C LYS A 6 -9.04 4.38 4.68
N VAL A 7 -9.06 3.12 4.27
CA VAL A 7 -9.14 2.69 2.89
C VAL A 7 -10.56 2.19 2.65
N LYS A 8 -11.29 2.90 1.78
CA LYS A 8 -12.68 2.56 1.43
C LYS A 8 -12.71 1.67 0.19
N PRO A 9 -13.73 0.80 0.08
CA PRO A 9 -13.97 0.05 -1.14
C PRO A 9 -14.15 0.91 -2.37
N VAL A 10 -13.63 0.37 -3.46
CA VAL A 10 -13.95 0.80 -4.80
C VAL A 10 -15.25 0.12 -5.22
N GLU A 11 -16.14 0.88 -5.86
CA GLU A 11 -17.42 0.38 -6.33
C GLU A 11 -17.23 -0.84 -7.24
N GLY A 12 -17.91 -1.96 -6.92
CA GLY A 12 -17.77 -3.24 -7.63
C GLY A 12 -16.75 -4.22 -7.05
N THR A 13 -16.18 -3.95 -5.87
CA THR A 13 -15.30 -4.88 -5.13
C THR A 13 -15.99 -5.41 -3.86
N ASP A 14 -15.71 -6.67 -3.48
CA ASP A 14 -16.17 -7.27 -2.21
C ASP A 14 -15.33 -6.80 -0.99
N PHE A 15 -14.47 -5.81 -1.21
CA PHE A 15 -13.58 -5.23 -0.21
C PHE A 15 -14.37 -4.55 0.92
N LYS A 16 -13.97 -4.83 2.16
CA LYS A 16 -14.51 -4.12 3.33
C LYS A 16 -13.63 -2.90 3.63
N GLU A 17 -14.19 -1.88 4.26
CA GLU A 17 -13.38 -0.75 4.71
C GLU A 17 -12.30 -1.24 5.69
N VAL A 18 -11.03 -0.93 5.39
CA VAL A 18 -9.88 -1.29 6.21
C VAL A 18 -9.25 -0.03 6.79
N GLU A 19 -9.01 -0.03 8.10
CA GLU A 19 -8.20 0.99 8.77
C GLU A 19 -6.78 0.45 8.97
N ILE A 20 -5.80 1.11 8.39
CA ILE A 20 -4.38 0.75 8.48
C ILE A 20 -3.63 1.84 9.24
N THR A 21 -2.75 1.40 10.14
CA THR A 21 -1.84 2.30 10.85
C THR A 21 -0.52 2.38 10.09
N THR A 22 -0.07 3.59 9.84
CA THR A 22 1.16 3.85 9.08
C THR A 22 2.37 3.97 10.00
N LYS A 23 3.51 3.49 9.51
CA LYS A 23 4.82 3.75 10.10
C LYS A 23 5.22 5.21 9.84
N ASN A 24 6.16 5.74 10.61
CA ASN A 24 6.72 7.05 10.32
C ASN A 24 7.63 6.97 9.07
N TRP A 25 7.23 7.61 7.97
CA TRP A 25 7.98 7.54 6.72
C TRP A 25 9.05 8.64 6.65
N ASN A 26 10.30 8.25 6.85
CA ASN A 26 11.45 9.11 6.54
C ASN A 26 11.63 9.26 5.02
N LEU A 27 12.59 10.09 4.60
CA LEU A 27 12.82 10.39 3.18
C LEU A 27 13.14 9.14 2.36
N ASP A 28 13.92 8.21 2.90
CA ASP A 28 14.35 7.00 2.20
C ASP A 28 13.20 6.00 2.04
N THR A 29 12.40 5.82 3.09
CA THR A 29 11.15 5.04 3.04
C THR A 29 10.20 5.59 1.97
N ARG A 30 10.02 6.92 1.91
CA ARG A 30 9.16 7.55 0.89
C ARG A 30 9.68 7.32 -0.52
N LYS A 31 11.00 7.41 -0.74
CA LYS A 31 11.63 7.13 -2.05
C LYS A 31 11.45 5.66 -2.46
N PHE A 32 11.62 4.73 -1.53
CA PHE A 32 11.41 3.31 -1.77
C PHE A 32 9.97 3.05 -2.21
N ILE A 33 8.98 3.51 -1.43
CA ILE A 33 7.56 3.29 -1.72
C ILE A 33 7.19 3.85 -3.09
N MET A 34 7.64 5.06 -3.43
CA MET A 34 7.38 5.64 -4.76
C MET A 34 8.07 4.88 -5.89
N SER A 35 9.24 4.27 -5.63
CA SER A 35 9.92 3.43 -6.62
C SER A 35 9.21 2.10 -6.82
N ALA A 36 8.83 1.41 -5.74
CA ALA A 36 8.06 0.17 -5.77
C ALA A 36 6.72 0.39 -6.48
N PHE A 37 6.01 1.48 -6.16
CA PHE A 37 4.76 1.85 -6.79
C PHE A 37 4.90 2.06 -8.30
N ARG A 38 5.93 2.79 -8.73
CA ARG A 38 6.21 3.00 -10.16
C ARG A 38 6.55 1.70 -10.88
N LYS A 39 7.33 0.82 -10.23
CA LYS A 39 7.63 -0.52 -10.78
C LYS A 39 6.34 -1.32 -10.98
N GLY A 40 5.51 -1.40 -9.94
CA GLY A 40 4.20 -2.06 -10.01
C GLY A 40 3.35 -1.52 -11.17
N THR A 41 3.16 -0.22 -11.25
CA THR A 41 2.31 0.39 -12.31
C THR A 41 2.89 0.32 -13.73
N SER A 42 4.20 0.12 -13.89
CA SER A 42 4.88 0.04 -15.20
C SER A 42 4.98 -1.37 -15.78
N GLU A 43 4.95 -2.39 -14.92
CA GLU A 43 5.15 -3.78 -15.30
C GLU A 43 3.83 -4.39 -15.80
N LYS A 44 3.78 -4.87 -17.05
CA LYS A 44 2.60 -5.60 -17.57
C LYS A 44 2.43 -6.98 -16.92
N ASN A 45 3.39 -7.42 -16.10
CA ASN A 45 3.37 -8.70 -15.42
C ASN A 45 2.68 -8.57 -14.06
N GLY A 46 1.43 -9.03 -13.98
CA GLY A 46 0.58 -8.90 -12.79
C GLY A 46 1.08 -9.59 -11.53
N TYR A 47 2.11 -10.44 -11.62
CA TYR A 47 2.80 -11.07 -10.47
C TYR A 47 3.77 -10.09 -9.80
N TRP A 48 4.57 -9.38 -10.60
CA TRP A 48 5.54 -8.40 -10.11
C TRP A 48 4.86 -7.16 -9.51
N MET A 49 3.65 -6.84 -10.00
CA MET A 49 2.78 -5.83 -9.39
C MET A 49 2.40 -6.16 -7.96
N PHE A 50 2.01 -7.41 -7.72
CA PHE A 50 1.51 -7.84 -6.42
C PHE A 50 2.63 -7.79 -5.37
N ASP A 51 3.79 -8.37 -5.69
CA ASP A 51 4.95 -8.36 -4.79
C ASP A 51 5.37 -6.92 -4.45
N ALA A 52 5.39 -6.03 -5.44
CA ALA A 52 5.71 -4.62 -5.22
C ALA A 52 4.71 -3.90 -4.30
N TYR A 53 3.42 -4.26 -4.35
CA TYR A 53 2.43 -3.71 -3.44
C TYR A 53 2.55 -4.30 -2.03
N CYS A 54 2.82 -5.59 -1.89
CA CYS A 54 3.13 -6.21 -0.60
C CYS A 54 4.34 -5.54 0.09
N ASP A 55 5.41 -5.28 -0.66
CA ASP A 55 6.60 -4.55 -0.17
C ASP A 55 6.23 -3.15 0.33
N ILE A 56 5.30 -2.46 -0.33
CA ILE A 56 4.80 -1.16 0.13
C ILE A 56 4.09 -1.31 1.47
N LEU A 57 3.20 -2.29 1.62
CA LEU A 57 2.45 -2.49 2.86
C LEU A 57 3.39 -2.82 4.02
N ASP A 58 4.36 -3.72 3.82
CA ASP A 58 5.32 -4.09 4.85
C ASP A 58 6.14 -2.87 5.31
N VAL A 59 6.67 -2.08 4.38
CA VAL A 59 7.52 -0.93 4.71
C VAL A 59 6.72 0.26 5.24
N ALA A 60 5.49 0.46 4.76
CA ALA A 60 4.72 1.67 5.05
C ALA A 60 3.73 1.53 6.21
N THR A 61 3.30 0.32 6.56
CA THR A 61 2.27 0.08 7.58
C THR A 61 2.80 -0.73 8.74
N THR A 62 2.03 -0.77 9.83
CA THR A 62 2.32 -1.64 10.99
C THR A 62 1.69 -3.02 10.86
N LEU A 63 1.13 -3.37 9.70
CA LEU A 63 0.58 -4.70 9.47
C LEU A 63 1.69 -5.74 9.58
N SER A 64 1.36 -6.88 10.19
CA SER A 64 2.18 -8.07 10.18
C SER A 64 2.11 -8.78 8.82
N GLU A 65 3.09 -9.64 8.53
CA GLU A 65 3.08 -10.47 7.32
C GLU A 65 1.82 -11.34 7.22
N GLU A 66 1.32 -11.86 8.36
CA GLU A 66 0.08 -12.64 8.41
C GLU A 66 -1.15 -11.80 8.07
N GLU A 67 -1.22 -10.56 8.55
CA GLU A 67 -2.30 -9.64 8.18
C GLU A 67 -2.24 -9.29 6.69
N ILE A 68 -1.05 -9.06 6.13
CA ILE A 68 -0.88 -8.80 4.69
C ILE A 68 -1.29 -10.03 3.88
N PHE A 69 -0.93 -11.24 4.31
CA PHE A 69 -1.27 -12.48 3.61
C PHE A 69 -2.79 -12.77 3.59
N ASN A 70 -3.51 -12.32 4.62
CA ASN A 70 -4.97 -12.47 4.69
C ASN A 70 -5.73 -11.45 3.82
N LEU A 71 -5.04 -10.44 3.26
CA LEU A 71 -5.65 -9.50 2.34
C LEU A 71 -5.73 -10.09 0.93
N SER A 72 -6.85 -9.83 0.25
CA SER A 72 -6.96 -10.15 -1.17
C SER A 72 -6.09 -9.21 -2.03
N LYS A 73 -5.84 -9.63 -3.26
CA LYS A 73 -5.04 -8.87 -4.23
C LYS A 73 -5.56 -7.44 -4.42
N ASP A 74 -6.87 -7.28 -4.52
CA ASP A 74 -7.50 -5.98 -4.72
C ASP A 74 -7.33 -5.08 -3.49
N GLU A 75 -7.38 -5.65 -2.28
CA GLU A 75 -7.16 -4.89 -1.04
C GLU A 75 -5.74 -4.35 -0.98
N ILE A 76 -4.76 -5.21 -1.29
CA ILE A 76 -3.34 -4.87 -1.28
C ILE A 76 -3.06 -3.74 -2.29
N GLU A 77 -3.61 -3.84 -3.49
CA GLU A 77 -3.48 -2.81 -4.52
C GLU A 77 -4.08 -1.47 -4.09
N VAL A 78 -5.33 -1.47 -3.62
CA VAL A 78 -6.02 -0.24 -3.19
C VAL A 78 -5.32 0.40 -1.98
N ILE A 79 -4.84 -0.40 -1.03
CA ILE A 79 -4.07 0.08 0.12
C ILE A 79 -2.75 0.71 -0.34
N ALA A 80 -1.98 0.02 -1.20
CA ALA A 80 -0.71 0.51 -1.70
C ALA A 80 -0.88 1.83 -2.47
N LEU A 81 -1.92 1.95 -3.31
CA LEU A 81 -2.31 3.18 -3.98
C LEU A 81 -2.58 4.30 -2.98
N LYS A 82 -3.34 4.01 -1.93
CA LYS A 82 -3.68 5.01 -0.92
C LYS A 82 -2.45 5.51 -0.15
N ILE A 83 -1.55 4.62 0.20
CA ILE A 83 -0.27 4.97 0.84
C ILE A 83 0.55 5.90 -0.07
N ALA A 84 0.63 5.59 -1.36
CA ALA A 84 1.36 6.43 -2.32
C ALA A 84 0.72 7.83 -2.47
N GLU A 85 -0.61 7.94 -2.45
CA GLU A 85 -1.30 9.24 -2.43
C GLU A 85 -0.95 10.06 -1.19
N GLU A 86 -1.02 9.44 0.00
CA GLU A 86 -0.74 10.14 1.27
C GLU A 86 0.71 10.60 1.37
N ILE A 87 1.67 9.83 0.83
CA ILE A 87 3.07 10.25 0.73
C ILE A 87 3.22 11.48 -0.16
N ASN A 88 2.50 11.53 -1.30
CA ASN A 88 2.58 12.67 -2.22
C ASN A 88 1.92 13.94 -1.67
N LYS A 89 0.87 13.83 -0.86
CA LYS A 89 0.24 14.98 -0.18
C LYS A 89 1.14 15.63 0.87
N LYS A 90 2.04 14.84 1.50
CA LYS A 90 2.97 15.30 2.53
C LYS A 90 4.31 15.81 1.99
N LYS A 91 4.35 16.23 0.72
CA LYS A 91 5.46 16.98 0.13
C LYS A 91 5.34 18.45 0.49
#